data_AF-A0A177ZQ62-F1
#
_entry.id   AF-A0A177ZQ62-F1
#
_cell.length_a   1.000
_cell.length_b   1.000
_cell.length_c   1.000
_cell.angle_alpha   90.00
_cell.angle_beta   90.00
_cell.angle_gamma   90.00
#
_symmetry.space_group_name_H-M   'P 1'
#
loop_
_entity.id
_entity.type
_entity.pdbx_description
1 polymer ?
#
loop_
_entity_poly.entity_id
_entity_poly.type
_entity_poly.pdbx_seq_one_letter_code
_entity_poly.pdbx_strand_id
1 'polypeptide(L)'
;MIAFLIIIGVLVCILALIGTLLVGKDISSQLKEYEEKGDTLENEIKRSHEYESTSLQVNVKSLTWIYVALGLITLFVCLGILIY
;
A
#
# COMPACT_ATOMS: atom_id res chain seq x y z
N MET A 1 -16.79 8.82 -24.94
CA MET A 1 -15.92 9.54 -23.97
C MET A 1 -16.20 9.09 -22.53
N ILE A 2 -17.37 9.36 -21.96
CA ILE A 2 -17.75 8.94 -20.59
C ILE A 2 -17.59 7.43 -20.35
N ALA A 3 -18.13 6.59 -21.25
CA ALA A 3 -18.04 5.13 -21.11
C ALA A 3 -16.60 4.60 -21.04
N PHE A 4 -15.68 5.22 -21.79
CA PHE A 4 -14.25 4.84 -21.77
C PHE A 4 -13.58 5.19 -20.44
N LEU A 5 -13.88 6.38 -19.88
CA LEU A 5 -13.40 6.79 -18.56
C LEU A 5 -13.92 5.87 -17.45
N ILE A 6 -15.19 5.44 -17.54
CA ILE A 6 -15.77 4.48 -16.59
C ILE A 6 -15.03 3.15 -16.65
N ILE A 7 -14.76 2.62 -17.85
CA ILE A 7 -14.02 1.36 -18.02
C ILE A 7 -12.61 1.46 -17.41
N ILE A 8 -11.89 2.56 -17.66
CA ILE A 8 -10.56 2.78 -17.06
C ILE A 8 -10.65 2.85 -15.54
N GLY A 9 -11.62 3.59 -14.99
CA GLY A 9 -11.82 3.69 -13.55
C GLY A 9 -12.06 2.32 -12.90
N VAL A 10 -12.92 1.50 -13.50
CA VAL A 10 -13.17 0.13 -13.03
C VAL A 10 -11.90 -0.72 -13.08
N LEU A 11 -11.12 -0.66 -14.16
CA LEU A 11 -9.85 -1.39 -14.26
C LEU A 11 -8.84 -0.97 -13.18
N VAL A 12 -8.71 0.33 -12.92
CA VAL A 12 -7.83 0.84 -11.85
C VAL A 12 -8.28 0.32 -10.48
N CYS A 13 -9.58 0.31 -10.18
CA CYS A 13 -10.10 -0.24 -8.93
C CYS A 13 -9.81 -1.74 -8.78
N ILE A 14 -9.96 -2.53 -9.86
CA ILE A 14 -9.65 -3.97 -9.85
C ILE A 14 -8.16 -4.19 -9.58
N LEU A 15 -7.28 -3.45 -10.26
CA LEU A 15 -5.83 -3.57 -10.04
C LEU A 15 -5.43 -3.18 -8.61
N ALA A 16 -6.01 -2.10 -8.07
CA ALA A 16 -5.77 -1.68 -6.69
C ALA A 16 -6.24 -2.74 -5.68
N LEU A 17 -7.39 -3.36 -5.92
CA LEU A 17 -7.91 -4.44 -5.08
C LEU A 17 -7.00 -5.66 -5.10
N ILE A 18 -6.56 -6.10 -6.28
CA ILE A 18 -5.63 -7.23 -6.41
C ILE A 18 -4.33 -6.93 -5.65
N GLY A 19 -3.75 -5.74 -5.82
CA GLY A 19 -2.55 -5.34 -5.10
C GLY A 19 -2.74 -5.38 -3.58
N THR A 20 -3.87 -4.87 -3.10
CA THR A 20 -4.23 -4.90 -1.66
C THR A 20 -4.33 -6.34 -1.13
N LEU A 21 -4.98 -7.23 -1.87
CA LEU A 21 -5.11 -8.64 -1.48
C LEU A 21 -3.76 -9.38 -1.47
N LEU A 22 -2.87 -9.07 -2.42
CA LEU A 22 -1.53 -9.66 -2.47
C LEU A 22 -0.68 -9.24 -1.26
N VAL A 23 -0.69 -7.96 -0.90
CA VAL A 23 0.01 -7.46 0.30
C VAL A 23 -0.59 -8.06 1.57
N GLY A 24 -1.93 -8.12 1.67
CA GLY A 24 -2.60 -8.75 2.80
C GLY A 24 -2.23 -10.23 2.96
N LYS A 25 -2.11 -10.96 1.84
CA LYS A 25 -1.67 -12.36 1.84
C LYS A 25 -0.23 -12.49 2.33
N ASP A 26 0.67 -11.62 1.89
CA ASP A 26 2.08 -11.62 2.30
C ASP A 26 2.24 -11.41 3.82
N ILE A 27 1.56 -10.42 4.37
CA ILE A 27 1.54 -10.18 5.83
C ILE A 27 0.93 -11.37 6.57
N SER A 28 -0.16 -11.96 6.05
CA SER A 28 -0.75 -13.14 6.67
C SER A 28 0.21 -14.34 6.70
N SER A 29 1.01 -14.56 5.65
CA SER A 29 2.04 -15.60 5.67
C SER A 29 3.15 -15.32 6.67
N GLN A 30 3.60 -14.07 6.79
CA GLN A 30 4.61 -13.69 7.79
C GLN A 30 4.13 -13.96 9.22
N LEU A 31 2.86 -13.64 9.52
CA LEU A 31 2.27 -13.90 10.83
C LEU A 31 2.19 -15.41 11.14
N LYS A 32 1.80 -16.24 10.15
CA LYS A 32 1.80 -17.70 10.32
C LYS A 32 3.19 -18.26 10.57
N GLU A 33 4.20 -17.72 9.91
CA GLU A 33 5.59 -18.14 10.12
C GLU A 33 6.05 -17.85 11.56
N TYR A 34 5.61 -16.76 12.16
CA TYR A 34 5.89 -16.46 13.58
C TYR A 34 5.19 -17.45 14.51
N GLU A 35 3.93 -17.78 14.23
CA GLU A 35 3.17 -18.77 15.00
C GLU A 35 3.83 -20.16 14.94
N GLU A 36 4.21 -20.62 13.73
CA GLU A 36 4.88 -21.91 13.52
C GLU A 36 6.25 -22.00 14.23
N LYS A 37 6.97 -20.87 14.32
CA LYS A 37 8.27 -20.81 15.02
C LYS A 37 8.15 -20.69 16.54
N GLY A 38 6.93 -20.65 17.08
CA GLY A 38 6.70 -20.48 18.51
C GLY A 38 7.20 -19.13 19.02
N ASP A 39 6.85 -18.05 18.31
CA ASP A 39 7.26 -16.69 18.68
C ASP A 39 6.90 -16.36 20.15
N THR A 40 7.84 -15.75 20.86
CA THR A 40 7.68 -15.44 22.29
C THR A 40 7.16 -14.02 22.49
N LEU A 41 6.56 -13.74 23.65
CA LEU A 41 6.11 -12.39 24.01
C LEU A 41 7.25 -11.36 23.94
N GLU A 42 8.46 -11.75 24.34
CA GLU A 42 9.64 -10.86 24.30
C GLU A 42 10.02 -10.48 22.86
N ASN A 43 9.93 -11.43 21.92
CA ASN A 43 10.17 -11.18 20.51
C ASN A 43 9.13 -10.24 19.90
N GLU A 44 7.85 -10.40 20.27
CA GLU A 44 6.78 -9.53 19.80
C GLU A 44 6.98 -8.08 20.26
N ILE A 45 7.32 -7.88 21.54
CA ILE A 45 7.64 -6.56 22.09
C ILE A 45 8.84 -5.94 21.38
N LYS A 46 9.91 -6.72 21.17
CA LYS A 46 11.10 -6.25 20.45
C LYS A 46 10.77 -5.82 19.03
N ARG A 47 9.97 -6.60 18.30
CA ARG A 47 9.53 -6.29 16.94
C ARG A 47 8.68 -5.02 16.90
N SER A 48 7.77 -4.82 17.86
CA SER A 48 6.98 -3.59 17.95
C SER A 48 7.88 -2.37 18.15
N HIS A 49 8.86 -2.46 19.04
CA HIS A 49 9.79 -1.36 19.29
C HIS A 49 10.69 -1.06 18.08
N GLU A 50 11.15 -2.10 17.37
CA GLU A 50 11.93 -1.94 16.14
C GLU A 50 11.10 -1.32 15.00
N TYR A 51 9.83 -1.70 14.89
CA TYR A 51 8.89 -1.08 13.96
C TYR A 51 8.72 0.41 14.27
N GLU A 52 8.50 0.75 15.53
CA GLU A 52 8.34 2.15 15.97
C GLU A 52 9.60 2.97 15.70
N SER A 53 10.78 2.48 16.08
CA SER A 53 12.04 3.21 15.92
C SER A 53 12.42 3.44 14.45
N THR A 54 12.06 2.51 13.57
CA THR A 54 12.39 2.55 12.14
C THR A 54 11.28 3.16 11.30
N SER A 55 10.07 3.31 11.86
CA SER A 55 8.85 3.75 11.17
C SER A 55 9.03 5.05 10.39
N LEU A 56 9.71 6.03 10.96
CA LEU A 56 9.93 7.33 10.32
C LEU A 56 10.81 7.21 9.06
N GLN A 57 11.83 6.35 9.10
CA GLN A 57 12.80 6.22 8.01
C GLN A 57 12.29 5.31 6.89
N VAL A 58 11.50 4.29 7.23
CA VAL A 58 11.05 3.27 6.27
C VAL A 58 9.58 3.48 5.93
N ASN A 59 8.68 3.36 6.90
CA ASN A 59 7.24 3.34 6.66
C ASN A 59 6.70 4.72 6.24
N VAL A 60 7.01 5.77 6.99
CA VAL A 60 6.56 7.15 6.69
C VAL A 60 7.18 7.64 5.40
N LYS A 61 8.46 7.34 5.15
CA LYS A 61 9.13 7.66 3.89
C LYS A 61 8.46 6.96 2.71
N SER A 62 8.21 5.65 2.82
CA SER A 62 7.52 4.88 1.78
C SER A 62 6.12 5.43 1.50
N LEU A 63 5.35 5.69 2.56
CA LEU A 63 4.01 6.24 2.47
C LEU A 63 4.00 7.63 1.83
N THR A 64 5.00 8.47 2.16
CA THR A 64 5.18 9.79 1.54
C THR A 64 5.38 9.66 0.03
N TRP A 65 6.23 8.73 -0.43
CA TRP A 65 6.44 8.50 -1.86
C TRP A 65 5.17 8.01 -2.58
N ILE A 66 4.38 7.15 -1.94
CA ILE A 66 3.09 6.69 -2.48
C ILE A 66 2.14 7.88 -2.66
N TYR A 67 1.99 8.73 -1.65
CA TYR A 67 1.11 9.89 -1.73
C TYR A 67 1.60 10.95 -2.72
N VAL A 68 2.91 11.19 -2.81
CA VAL A 68 3.49 12.10 -3.81
C VAL A 68 3.20 11.58 -5.22
N ALA A 69 3.46 10.29 -5.48
CA ALA A 69 3.20 9.69 -6.78
C ALA A 69 1.70 9.74 -7.14
N LEU A 70 0.83 9.37 -6.20
CA LEU A 70 -0.62 9.43 -6.38
C LEU A 70 -1.08 10.87 -6.68
N GLY A 71 -0.60 11.84 -5.90
CA GLY A 71 -0.92 13.26 -6.09
C GLY A 71 -0.51 13.77 -7.46
N LEU A 72 0.68 13.41 -7.95
CA LEU A 72 1.13 13.75 -9.29
C LEU A 72 0.26 13.12 -10.37
N ILE A 73 -0.07 11.82 -10.25
CA ILE A 73 -0.94 11.13 -11.21
C ILE A 73 -2.32 11.80 -11.26
N THR A 74 -2.92 12.09 -10.10
CA THR A 74 -4.21 12.79 -10.04
C THR A 74 -4.13 14.18 -10.67
N LEU A 75 -3.08 14.95 -10.38
CA LEU A 75 -2.86 16.27 -10.99
C LEU A 75 -2.82 16.18 -12.52
N PHE A 76 -2.03 15.26 -13.08
CA PHE A 76 -1.93 15.09 -14.53
C PHE A 76 -3.23 14.65 -15.18
N VAL A 77 -3.98 13.75 -14.54
CA VAL A 77 -5.31 13.33 -15.04
C VAL A 77 -6.28 14.51 -15.04
N CYS A 78 -6.33 15.30 -13.96
CA CYS A 78 -7.19 16.49 -13.89
C CYS A 78 -6.82 17.53 -14.94
N LEU A 79 -5.53 17.79 -15.16
CA LEU A 79 -5.06 18.70 -16.20
C LEU A 79 -5.42 18.17 -17.61
N GLY A 80 -5.26 16.88 -17.85
CA GLY A 80 -5.64 16.23 -19.10
C GLY A 80 -7.13 16.38 -19.41
N ILE A 81 -7.99 16.26 -18.38
CA ILE A 81 -9.44 16.48 -18.51
C ILE A 81 -9.78 17.96 -18.70
N LEU A 82 -9.04 18.89 -18.09
CA LEU A 82 -9.28 20.32 -18.25
C LEU A 82 -8.92 20.86 -19.63
N ILE A 83 -7.85 20.32 -20.24
CA ILE A 83 -7.31 20.79 -21.52
C ILE A 83 -8.07 20.16 -22.71
N TYR A 84 -8.69 18.99 -22.53
CA TYR A 84 -9.41 18.25 -23.56
C TYR A 84 -10.94 18.33 -23.38
#